data_AF-B0TAY3-F1
#
_entry.id   AF-B0TAY3-F1
#
_cell.length_a   1.000
_cell.length_b   1.000
_cell.length_c   1.000
_cell.angle_alpha   90.00
_cell.angle_beta   90.00
_cell.angle_gamma   90.00
#
_symmetry.space_group_name_H-M   'P 1'
#
loop_
_entity.id
_entity.type
_entity.pdbx_description
1 polymer ?
#
loop_
_entity_poly.entity_id
_entity_poly.type
_entity_poly.pdbx_seq_one_letter_code
_entity_poly.pdbx_strand_id
1 'polypeptide(L)'
;MAHRLFTYGTLMDRDTMEGLLEHKAGITRPAILTGYQTYPSAYGYPYILPVQEGKVEGVLWSDLSDEDLLRTDEYEGLLDENPMYFRKSITVDVDGQPVEAWVYIGIPEAFTDVSVDFEPLATKEIPDNVDIYTLVDFLNDTLKDDGLLFRVKKKGETMTISIYKV
;
A
#
# COMPACT_ATOMS: atom_id res chain seq x y z
N MET A 1 2.36 -3.81 -21.49
CA MET A 1 1.09 -3.11 -21.78
C MET A 1 1.25 -1.65 -21.36
N ALA A 2 0.25 -0.78 -21.58
CA ALA A 2 0.29 0.60 -21.08
C ALA A 2 -0.47 0.67 -19.75
N HIS A 3 0.20 1.18 -18.72
CA HIS A 3 -0.28 1.23 -17.35
C HIS A 3 -0.48 2.65 -16.87
N ARG A 4 -1.22 2.76 -15.77
CA ARG A 4 -1.41 4.00 -15.03
C ARG A 4 -0.95 3.79 -13.60
N LEU A 5 -0.25 4.79 -13.04
CA LEU A 5 0.27 4.76 -11.69
C LEU A 5 -0.15 6.04 -10.96
N PHE A 6 -0.89 5.89 -9.87
CA PHE A 6 -1.19 6.97 -8.95
C PHE A 6 -0.08 7.10 -7.91
N THR A 7 0.49 8.29 -7.80
CA THR A 7 1.59 8.60 -6.88
C THR A 7 1.20 9.76 -5.96
N TYR A 8 1.63 9.70 -4.71
CA TYR A 8 1.27 10.66 -3.66
C TYR A 8 2.49 11.07 -2.80
N GLY A 9 3.70 10.73 -3.26
CA GLY A 9 4.97 10.95 -2.58
C GLY A 9 6.07 11.42 -3.53
N THR A 10 7.28 10.88 -3.38
CA THR A 10 8.47 11.29 -4.15
C THR A 10 8.27 11.17 -5.66
N LEU A 11 7.61 10.10 -6.11
CA LEU A 11 7.33 9.85 -7.53
C LEU A 11 6.29 10.80 -8.17
N MET A 12 5.75 11.77 -7.41
CA MET A 12 5.00 12.87 -8.01
C MET A 12 5.90 13.84 -8.77
N ASP A 13 7.16 13.93 -8.37
CA ASP A 13 8.16 14.78 -9.00
C ASP A 13 8.62 14.19 -10.33
N ARG A 14 8.57 15.01 -11.40
CA ARG A 14 8.88 14.54 -12.75
C ARG A 14 10.36 14.18 -12.91
N ASP A 15 11.27 14.97 -12.33
CA ASP A 15 12.70 14.71 -12.50
C ASP A 15 13.10 13.41 -11.78
N THR A 16 12.49 13.14 -10.62
CA THR A 16 12.64 11.87 -9.90
C THR A 16 12.09 10.70 -10.70
N MET A 17 10.87 10.81 -11.24
CA MET A 17 10.26 9.77 -12.07
C MET A 17 11.08 9.50 -13.34
N GLU A 18 11.43 10.54 -14.10
CA GLU A 18 12.19 10.39 -15.35
C GLU A 18 13.62 9.90 -15.11
N GLY A 19 14.23 10.29 -13.99
CA GLY A 19 15.52 9.76 -13.55
C GLY A 19 15.46 8.27 -13.23
N LEU A 20 14.40 7.82 -12.56
CA LEU A 20 14.16 6.39 -12.27
C LEU A 20 13.88 5.59 -13.53
N LEU A 21 13.05 6.11 -14.43
CA LEU A 21 12.68 5.43 -15.68
C LEU A 21 13.78 5.47 -16.74
N GLU A 22 14.78 6.36 -16.58
CA GLU A 22 15.83 6.63 -17.57
C GLU A 22 15.29 7.11 -18.93
N HIS A 23 14.05 7.60 -18.97
CA HIS A 23 13.42 8.22 -20.14
C HIS A 23 12.32 9.19 -19.72
N LYS A 24 11.76 9.91 -20.69
CA LYS A 24 10.63 10.80 -20.44
C LYS A 24 9.40 10.02 -20.01
N ALA A 25 8.83 10.42 -18.88
CA ALA A 25 7.63 9.83 -18.32
C ALA A 25 6.39 10.40 -19.02
N GLY A 26 5.29 9.65 -18.99
CA GLY A 26 4.03 10.07 -19.60
C GLY A 26 3.41 11.34 -19.00
N ILE A 27 2.21 11.68 -19.46
CA ILE A 27 1.48 12.86 -18.97
C ILE A 27 1.02 12.60 -17.53
N THR A 28 1.13 13.62 -16.69
CA THR A 28 0.57 13.63 -15.33
C THR A 28 -0.72 14.41 -15.29
N ARG A 29 -1.69 13.91 -14.50
CA ARG A 29 -2.92 14.63 -14.16
C ARG A 29 -3.13 14.60 -12.65
N PRO A 30 -3.59 15.69 -12.01
CA PRO A 30 -4.04 15.62 -10.62
C PRO A 30 -5.10 14.55 -10.44
N ALA A 31 -5.03 13.82 -9.34
CA ALA A 31 -5.97 12.75 -9.03
C ALA A 31 -6.22 12.67 -7.52
N ILE A 32 -7.38 12.12 -7.15
CA ILE A 32 -7.78 11.93 -5.75
C ILE A 32 -8.11 10.46 -5.53
N LEU A 33 -7.46 9.85 -4.54
CA LEU A 33 -7.80 8.53 -4.03
C LEU A 33 -8.65 8.69 -2.76
N THR A 34 -9.87 8.15 -2.77
CA THR A 34 -10.78 8.16 -1.60
C THR A 34 -10.69 6.84 -0.84
N GLY A 35 -11.00 6.85 0.46
CA GLY A 35 -10.92 5.67 1.32
C GLY A 35 -9.51 5.38 1.85
N TYR A 36 -8.58 6.33 1.70
CA TYR A 36 -7.19 6.22 2.16
C TYR A 36 -6.74 7.54 2.79
N GLN A 37 -5.77 7.48 3.69
CA GLN A 37 -5.16 8.66 4.31
C GLN A 37 -3.64 8.55 4.28
N THR A 38 -2.98 9.68 4.03
CA THR A 38 -1.53 9.80 4.03
C THR A 38 -1.00 9.98 5.45
N TYR A 39 0.09 9.28 5.75
CA TYR A 39 0.83 9.35 7.00
C TYR A 39 2.31 9.64 6.73
N PRO A 40 2.97 10.45 7.58
CA PRO A 40 4.41 10.63 7.50
C PRO A 40 5.11 9.36 8.01
N SER A 41 6.27 9.01 7.44
CA SER A 41 7.16 8.00 8.02
C SER A 41 8.40 8.63 8.65
N ALA A 42 9.05 7.88 9.56
CA ALA A 42 10.37 8.24 10.10
C ALA A 42 11.47 8.27 9.02
N TYR A 43 11.23 7.65 7.86
CA TYR A 43 12.18 7.54 6.75
C TYR A 43 12.11 8.72 5.77
N GLY A 44 11.20 9.68 6.00
CA GLY A 44 11.10 10.92 5.21
C GLY A 44 10.24 10.81 3.95
N TYR A 45 9.61 9.66 3.70
CA TYR A 45 8.63 9.47 2.64
C TYR A 45 7.25 9.07 3.19
N PRO A 46 6.14 9.55 2.60
CA PRO A 46 4.81 9.25 3.11
C PRO A 46 4.34 7.85 2.69
N TYR A 47 3.41 7.28 3.45
CA TYR A 47 2.67 6.09 3.06
C TYR A 47 1.17 6.33 3.22
N ILE A 48 0.34 5.54 2.54
CA ILE A 48 -1.12 5.60 2.70
C ILE A 48 -1.64 4.34 3.35
N LEU A 49 -2.69 4.49 4.17
CA LEU A 49 -3.45 3.38 4.72
C LEU A 49 -4.96 3.60 4.54
N PRO A 50 -5.76 2.52 4.46
CA PRO A 50 -7.21 2.61 4.34
C PRO A 50 -7.85 3.39 5.50
N VAL A 51 -8.64 4.42 5.18
CA VAL A 51 -9.45 5.20 6.13
C VAL A 51 -10.72 5.61 5.40
N GLN A 52 -11.89 5.17 5.85
CA GLN A 52 -13.15 5.27 5.11
C GLN A 52 -13.46 6.68 4.58
N GLU A 53 -13.27 7.70 5.42
CA GLU A 53 -13.51 9.12 5.08
C GLU A 53 -12.23 9.84 4.59
N GLY A 54 -11.13 9.10 4.47
CA GLY A 54 -9.83 9.60 4.06
C GLY A 54 -9.80 9.97 2.57
N LYS A 55 -8.96 10.95 2.25
CA LYS A 55 -8.62 11.32 0.88
C LYS A 55 -7.12 11.55 0.76
N VAL A 56 -6.57 11.11 -0.37
CA VAL A 56 -5.17 11.32 -0.75
C VAL A 56 -5.16 12.07 -2.08
N GLU A 57 -4.54 13.24 -2.09
CA GLU A 57 -4.25 13.99 -3.30
C GLU A 57 -2.91 13.52 -3.88
N GLY A 58 -2.86 13.39 -5.20
CA GLY A 58 -1.65 12.92 -5.89
C GLY A 58 -1.68 13.23 -7.38
N VAL A 59 -0.79 12.56 -8.12
CA VAL A 59 -0.76 12.63 -9.59
C VAL A 59 -0.86 11.25 -10.20
N LEU A 60 -1.63 11.15 -11.28
CA LEU A 60 -1.75 9.98 -12.12
C LEU A 60 -0.78 10.08 -13.30
N TRP A 61 0.19 9.18 -13.34
CA TRP A 61 1.02 8.91 -14.51
C TRP A 61 0.28 7.99 -15.47
N SER A 62 0.39 8.25 -16.76
CA SER A 62 -0.18 7.42 -17.83
C SER A 62 0.90 6.88 -18.76
N ASP A 63 0.54 5.89 -19.57
CA ASP A 63 1.36 5.32 -20.64
C ASP A 63 2.68 4.68 -20.15
N LEU A 64 2.69 4.15 -18.92
CA LEU A 64 3.83 3.44 -18.37
C LEU A 64 3.93 2.02 -18.95
N SER A 65 5.13 1.60 -19.32
CA SER A 65 5.38 0.23 -19.80
C SER A 65 5.39 -0.79 -18.64
N ASP A 66 5.43 -2.08 -18.96
CA ASP A 66 5.62 -3.14 -17.94
C ASP A 66 6.97 -2.98 -17.24
N GLU A 67 8.00 -2.55 -17.99
CA GLU A 67 9.35 -2.29 -17.46
C GLU A 67 9.37 -1.07 -16.54
N ASP A 68 8.62 -0.02 -16.90
CA ASP A 68 8.50 1.19 -16.08
C ASP A 68 7.87 0.85 -14.73
N LEU A 69 6.81 0.03 -14.77
CA LEU A 69 6.17 -0.48 -13.56
C LEU A 69 7.12 -1.31 -12.72
N LEU A 70 7.93 -2.19 -13.32
CA LEU A 70 8.90 -3.00 -12.59
C LEU A 70 9.96 -2.13 -11.91
N ARG A 71 10.47 -1.09 -12.58
CA ARG A 71 11.41 -0.13 -11.96
C ARG A 71 10.79 0.62 -10.80
N THR A 72 9.51 0.97 -10.90
CA THR A 72 8.81 1.57 -9.75
C THR A 72 8.57 0.56 -8.62
N ASP A 73 8.35 -0.72 -8.91
CA ASP A 73 8.25 -1.77 -7.88
C ASP A 73 9.58 -1.93 -7.13
N GLU A 74 10.70 -1.93 -7.86
CA GLU A 74 12.04 -1.99 -7.29
C GLU A 74 12.36 -0.75 -6.45
N TYR A 75 12.04 0.45 -6.95
CA TYR A 75 12.26 1.70 -6.23
C TYR A 75 11.49 1.78 -4.92
N GLU A 76 10.26 1.27 -4.89
CA GLU A 76 9.39 1.24 -3.71
C GLU A 76 9.68 0.03 -2.78
N GLY A 77 10.69 -0.79 -3.12
CA GLY A 77 11.18 -1.88 -2.27
C GLY A 77 10.25 -3.09 -2.20
N LEU A 78 9.42 -3.33 -3.22
CA LEU A 78 8.50 -4.48 -3.22
C LEU A 78 9.22 -5.83 -3.24
N LEU A 79 10.47 -5.84 -3.73
CA LEU A 79 11.30 -7.05 -3.85
C LEU A 79 12.29 -7.20 -2.69
N ASP A 80 12.25 -6.30 -1.70
CA ASP A 80 13.11 -6.38 -0.52
C ASP A 80 12.71 -7.56 0.38
N GLU A 81 13.65 -8.03 1.21
CA GLU A 81 13.38 -9.10 2.20
C GLU A 81 12.26 -8.70 3.17
N ASN A 82 12.13 -7.41 3.46
CA ASN A 82 11.09 -6.82 4.29
C ASN A 82 10.45 -5.64 3.54
N PRO A 83 9.49 -5.88 2.64
CA PRO A 83 8.90 -4.82 1.83
C PRO A 83 8.11 -3.85 2.71
N MET A 84 8.17 -2.57 2.36
CA MET A 84 7.43 -1.51 3.07
C MET A 84 6.11 -1.18 2.40
N TYR A 85 5.97 -1.52 1.12
CA TYR A 85 4.78 -1.27 0.33
C TYR A 85 4.34 -2.53 -0.40
N PHE A 86 3.07 -2.56 -0.78
CA PHE A 86 2.55 -3.47 -1.80
C PHE A 86 1.82 -2.66 -2.87
N ARG A 87 1.75 -3.20 -4.09
CA ARG A 87 1.03 -2.56 -5.20
C ARG A 87 -0.37 -3.14 -5.34
N LYS A 88 -1.39 -2.29 -5.45
CA LYS A 88 -2.79 -2.67 -5.66
C LYS A 88 -3.40 -1.84 -6.79
N SER A 89 -4.27 -2.44 -7.60
CA SER A 89 -5.06 -1.70 -8.59
C SER A 89 -6.29 -1.13 -7.91
N ILE A 90 -6.46 0.20 -7.94
CA ILE A 90 -7.56 0.91 -7.29
C ILE A 90 -8.09 1.98 -8.25
N THR A 91 -9.38 2.31 -8.10
CA THR A 91 -10.00 3.43 -8.82
C THR A 91 -9.68 4.77 -8.12
N VAL A 92 -9.13 5.71 -8.88
CA VAL A 92 -8.90 7.11 -8.46
C VAL A 92 -9.81 8.05 -9.25
N ASP A 93 -10.14 9.20 -8.68
CA ASP A 93 -10.86 10.26 -9.38
C ASP A 93 -9.88 11.16 -10.13
N VAL A 94 -10.10 11.33 -11.43
CA VAL A 94 -9.36 12.26 -12.29
C VAL A 94 -10.38 13.16 -12.96
N ASP A 95 -10.39 14.43 -12.59
CA ASP A 95 -11.34 15.42 -13.12
C ASP A 95 -12.82 14.97 -13.01
N GLY A 96 -13.18 14.31 -11.90
CA GLY A 96 -14.54 13.79 -11.66
C GLY A 96 -14.85 12.48 -12.38
N GLN A 97 -13.85 11.81 -12.95
CA GLN A 97 -14.00 10.53 -13.64
C GLN A 97 -13.23 9.41 -12.92
N PRO A 98 -13.84 8.25 -12.69
CA PRO A 98 -13.15 7.10 -12.13
C PRO A 98 -12.16 6.51 -13.14
N VAL A 99 -10.90 6.37 -12.73
CA VAL A 99 -9.83 5.77 -13.53
C VAL A 99 -9.13 4.70 -12.72
N GLU A 100 -9.02 3.49 -13.26
CA GLU A 100 -8.23 2.42 -12.65
C GLU A 100 -6.73 2.70 -12.79
N ALA A 101 -6.00 2.59 -11.68
CA ALA A 101 -4.58 2.84 -11.60
C ALA A 101 -3.92 1.95 -10.54
N TRP A 102 -2.65 1.63 -10.76
CA TRP A 102 -1.82 1.05 -9.71
C TRP A 102 -1.50 2.10 -8.65
N VAL A 103 -1.36 1.66 -7.40
CA VAL A 103 -0.92 2.49 -6.28
C VAL A 103 -0.09 1.64 -5.33
N TYR A 104 0.97 2.23 -4.76
CA TYR A 104 1.74 1.65 -3.66
C TYR A 104 1.07 1.97 -2.34
N ILE A 105 0.80 0.98 -1.50
CA ILE A 105 0.11 1.15 -0.22
C ILE A 105 1.05 0.69 0.87
N GLY A 106 1.15 1.46 1.96
CA GLY A 106 2.05 1.13 3.05
C GLY A 106 1.64 -0.17 3.74
N ILE A 107 2.63 -0.97 4.12
CA ILE A 107 2.47 -2.13 4.99
C ILE A 107 2.54 -1.60 6.43
N PRO A 108 1.43 -1.55 7.21
CA PRO A 108 1.42 -0.91 8.52
C PRO A 108 2.56 -1.34 9.46
N GLU A 109 2.98 -2.60 9.34
CA GLU A 109 4.03 -3.23 10.13
C GLU A 109 5.40 -2.61 9.90
N ALA A 110 5.69 -2.26 8.64
CA ALA A 110 6.93 -1.62 8.24
C ALA A 110 7.02 -0.17 8.76
N PHE A 111 5.89 0.41 9.21
CA PHE A 111 5.79 1.79 9.69
C PHE A 111 5.39 1.88 11.17
N THR A 112 5.58 0.81 11.96
CA THR A 112 5.13 0.69 13.36
C THR A 112 5.70 1.72 14.35
N ASP A 113 6.69 2.52 13.95
CA ASP A 113 7.15 3.70 14.71
C ASP A 113 6.18 4.89 14.63
N VAL A 114 5.17 4.83 13.78
CA VAL A 114 4.14 5.84 13.62
C VAL A 114 2.83 5.28 14.19
N SER A 115 2.33 5.92 15.24
CA SER A 115 1.03 5.61 15.84
C SER A 115 -0.10 5.96 14.87
N VAL A 116 -0.37 5.05 13.93
CA VAL A 116 -1.63 5.06 13.20
C VAL A 116 -2.59 4.17 13.97
N ASP A 117 -3.68 4.76 14.45
CA ASP A 117 -4.78 4.01 15.08
C ASP A 117 -5.53 3.24 13.99
N PHE A 118 -4.90 2.17 13.50
CA PHE A 118 -5.55 1.15 12.68
C PHE A 118 -6.34 0.27 13.63
N GLU A 119 -7.59 0.65 13.88
CA GLU A 119 -8.47 -0.12 14.75
C GLU A 119 -8.82 -1.46 14.07
N PRO A 120 -8.50 -2.60 14.69
CA PRO A 120 -8.86 -3.91 14.15
C PRO A 120 -10.38 -4.07 14.12
N LEU A 121 -10.91 -4.62 13.03
CA LEU A 121 -12.31 -5.07 12.94
C LEU A 121 -12.64 -6.07 14.06
N ALA A 122 -11.68 -6.91 14.41
CA ALA A 122 -11.79 -7.85 15.50
C ALA A 122 -10.40 -8.21 16.05
N THR A 123 -10.35 -8.45 17.36
CA THR A 123 -9.18 -9.02 18.03
C THR A 123 -9.55 -10.18 18.92
N LYS A 124 -8.69 -11.18 18.99
CA LYS A 124 -8.82 -12.28 19.95
C LYS A 124 -7.46 -12.67 20.50
N GLU A 125 -7.34 -12.66 21.83
CA GLU A 125 -6.20 -13.27 22.51
C GLU A 125 -6.45 -14.77 22.69
N ILE A 126 -5.43 -15.57 22.37
CA ILE A 126 -5.42 -17.03 22.50
C ILE A 126 -4.07 -17.50 23.07
N PRO A 127 -3.98 -18.71 23.64
CA PRO A 127 -2.70 -19.31 23.99
C PRO A 127 -1.77 -19.42 22.77
N ASP A 128 -0.46 -19.32 23.01
CA ASP A 128 0.54 -19.47 21.95
C ASP A 128 0.40 -20.82 21.24
N ASN A 129 0.19 -20.78 19.92
CA ASN A 129 0.09 -21.96 19.08
C ASN A 129 0.72 -21.68 17.70
N VAL A 130 1.78 -22.43 17.38
CA VAL A 130 2.54 -22.26 16.14
C VAL A 130 1.69 -22.49 14.88
N ASP A 131 0.65 -23.32 14.94
CA ASP A 131 -0.20 -23.62 13.78
C ASP A 131 -1.04 -22.41 13.34
N ILE A 132 -1.22 -21.43 14.23
CA ILE A 132 -2.00 -20.22 13.95
C ILE A 132 -1.29 -19.33 12.93
N TYR A 133 0.05 -19.35 12.87
CA TYR A 133 0.79 -18.60 11.84
C TYR A 133 0.46 -19.16 10.45
N THR A 134 0.56 -20.48 10.26
CA THR A 134 0.20 -21.16 9.01
C THR A 134 -1.24 -20.88 8.60
N LEU A 135 -2.18 -20.88 9.56
CA LEU A 135 -3.57 -20.55 9.30
C LEU A 135 -3.74 -19.10 8.84
N VAL A 136 -3.06 -18.15 9.48
CA VAL A 136 -3.13 -16.73 9.09
C VAL A 136 -2.53 -16.49 7.72
N ASP A 137 -1.42 -17.15 7.37
CA ASP A 137 -0.84 -17.08 6.03
C ASP A 137 -1.83 -17.62 4.99
N PHE A 138 -2.44 -18.78 5.24
CA PHE A 138 -3.48 -19.34 4.37
C PHE A 138 -4.67 -18.39 4.18
N LEU A 139 -5.13 -17.72 5.25
CA LEU A 139 -6.25 -16.78 5.20
C LEU A 139 -5.88 -15.53 4.39
N ASN A 140 -4.68 -14.99 4.58
CA ASN A 140 -4.20 -13.84 3.82
C ASN A 140 -4.07 -14.17 2.33
N ASP A 141 -3.55 -15.35 1.98
CA ASP A 141 -3.44 -15.79 0.59
C ASP A 141 -4.80 -16.01 -0.07
N THR A 142 -5.75 -16.58 0.68
CA THR A 142 -7.08 -16.96 0.18
C THR A 142 -8.02 -15.75 0.08
N LEU A 143 -7.91 -14.79 1.00
CA LEU A 143 -8.85 -13.66 1.14
C LEU A 143 -8.23 -12.31 0.76
N LYS A 144 -7.06 -12.31 0.08
CA LYS A 144 -6.38 -11.08 -0.38
C LYS A 144 -7.27 -10.15 -1.21
N ASP A 145 -8.21 -10.71 -1.97
CA ASP A 145 -9.12 -9.93 -2.84
C ASP A 145 -10.33 -9.37 -2.06
N ASP A 146 -10.59 -9.86 -0.85
CA ASP A 146 -11.70 -9.41 0.00
C ASP A 146 -11.35 -8.15 0.83
N GLY A 147 -10.13 -7.65 0.69
CA GLY A 147 -9.67 -6.48 1.45
C GLY A 147 -9.67 -6.76 2.96
N LEU A 148 -9.18 -7.94 3.33
CA LEU A 148 -9.00 -8.36 4.72
C LEU A 148 -7.54 -8.71 4.96
N LEU A 149 -7.03 -8.29 6.10
CA LEU A 149 -5.70 -8.63 6.56
C LEU A 149 -5.80 -9.29 7.94
N PHE A 150 -5.29 -10.51 8.04
CA PHE A 150 -5.22 -11.28 9.29
C PHE A 150 -3.80 -11.17 9.84
N ARG A 151 -3.67 -10.94 11.13
CA ARG A 151 -2.37 -10.83 11.81
C ARG A 151 -2.32 -11.64 13.10
N VAL A 152 -1.14 -12.11 13.44
CA VAL A 152 -0.82 -12.72 14.73
C VAL A 152 0.30 -11.92 15.38
N LYS A 153 0.15 -11.58 16.67
CA LYS A 153 1.21 -10.98 17.49
C LYS A 153 1.39 -11.77 18.76
N LYS A 154 2.58 -12.37 18.97
CA LYS A 154 2.91 -13.06 20.22
C LYS A 154 3.23 -12.09 21.34
N LYS A 155 2.73 -12.38 22.55
CA LYS A 155 3.01 -11.67 23.80
C LYS A 155 3.12 -12.68 24.94
N GLY A 156 4.35 -13.11 25.23
CA GLY A 156 4.61 -14.12 26.26
C GLY A 156 4.01 -15.48 25.87
N GLU A 157 3.14 -16.02 26.73
CA GLU A 157 2.44 -17.31 26.54
C GLU A 157 1.14 -17.20 25.74
N THR A 158 0.82 -15.99 25.25
CA THR A 158 -0.38 -15.70 24.47
C THR A 158 0.00 -15.11 23.13
N MET A 159 -0.94 -15.13 22.20
CA MET A 159 -0.89 -14.38 20.96
C MET A 159 -2.22 -13.69 20.71
N THR A 160 -2.17 -12.51 20.10
CA THR A 160 -3.34 -11.77 19.65
C THR A 160 -3.50 -11.97 18.15
N ILE A 161 -4.65 -12.47 17.75
CA ILE A 161 -5.09 -12.46 16.35
C ILE A 161 -5.88 -11.17 16.13
N SER A 162 -5.56 -10.43 15.08
CA SER A 162 -6.28 -9.23 14.68
C SER A 162 -6.73 -9.32 13.22
N ILE A 163 -7.92 -8.82 12.92
CA ILE A 163 -8.46 -8.71 11.57
C ILE A 163 -8.60 -7.24 11.23
N TYR A 164 -8.12 -6.82 10.07
CA TYR A 164 -8.20 -5.44 9.58
C TYR A 164 -8.93 -5.39 8.25
N LYS A 165 -9.56 -4.25 7.95
CA LYS A 165 -10.08 -3.94 6.61
C LYS A 165 -8.99 -3.21 5.82
N VAL A 166 -8.70 -3.67 4.60
CA VAL A 166 -7.64 -3.13 3.71
C VAL A 166 -8.06 -2.98 2.25
#